data_AF-A0A0W0ETP5-F1
#
_entry.id   AF-A0A0W0ETP5-F1
#
_cell.length_a   1.000
_cell.length_b   1.000
_cell.length_c   1.000
_cell.angle_alpha   90.00
_cell.angle_beta   90.00
_cell.angle_gamma   90.00
#
_symmetry.space_group_name_H-M   'P 1'
#
loop_
_entity.id
_entity.type
_entity.pdbx_description
1 polymer ?
#
loop_
_entity_poly.entity_id
_entity_poly.type
_entity_poly.pdbx_seq_one_letter_code
_entity_poly.pdbx_strand_id
1 'polypeptide(L)'
;MTPGSSKKKKRQPWTIPFIESILEELNPDDPIDAAIAACLTTTFYSGACLGEFTVPKLNDFHPDKYITQAHMSAGKDRNGFEVTIFHIPRTKSAPEAGEDVYWAIQNGPTDPNSHLENHFQVNNPTSRSHLFTYQVCDHGQVTWKPLMKRVFLQRLADAAKAKGLEPLQGHGIHIGATLEYLLQGVPFDMVKSTF
;
A
#
# COMPACT_ATOMS: atom_id res chain seq x y z
N MET A 1 36.72 -13.34 -9.92
CA MET A 1 36.11 -12.28 -10.74
C MET A 1 34.68 -12.68 -11.07
N THR A 2 33.69 -11.86 -10.71
CA THR A 2 32.27 -12.13 -11.00
C THR A 2 31.96 -11.78 -12.46
N PRO A 3 31.29 -12.64 -13.26
CA PRO A 3 30.97 -12.34 -14.65
C PRO A 3 30.18 -11.03 -14.80
N GLY A 4 30.45 -10.26 -15.87
CA GLY A 4 29.76 -9.01 -16.16
C GLY A 4 28.23 -9.16 -16.29
N SER A 5 27.76 -10.35 -16.68
CA SER A 5 26.34 -10.73 -16.74
C SER A 5 25.65 -10.87 -15.38
N SER A 6 26.40 -10.83 -14.27
CA SER A 6 25.87 -10.95 -12.90
C SER A 6 25.58 -9.59 -12.23
N LYS A 7 25.95 -8.47 -12.87
CA LYS A 7 25.70 -7.13 -12.31
C LYS A 7 24.26 -6.67 -12.64
N LYS A 8 23.35 -6.85 -11.70
CA LYS A 8 22.01 -6.23 -11.76
C LYS A 8 22.15 -4.70 -11.68
N LYS A 9 21.41 -3.96 -12.52
CA LYS A 9 21.28 -2.49 -12.43
C LYS A 9 20.94 -2.11 -10.98
N LYS A 10 21.61 -1.10 -10.42
CA LYS A 10 21.26 -0.56 -9.10
C LYS A 10 19.77 -0.20 -9.13
N ARG A 11 18.99 -0.79 -8.22
CA ARG A 11 17.56 -0.53 -8.12
C ARG A 11 17.36 0.84 -7.50
N GLN A 12 16.52 1.67 -8.11
CA GLN A 12 16.13 2.91 -7.48
C GLN A 12 15.09 2.62 -6.38
N PRO A 13 15.19 3.29 -5.21
CA PRO A 13 14.24 3.13 -4.13
C PRO A 13 12.93 3.85 -4.47
N TRP A 14 11.84 3.42 -3.82
CA TRP A 14 10.65 4.24 -3.71
C TRP A 14 10.95 5.40 -2.76
N THR A 15 10.92 6.62 -3.27
CA THR A 15 11.11 7.85 -2.50
C THR A 15 9.79 8.62 -2.41
N ILE A 16 9.66 9.54 -1.44
CA ILE A 16 8.48 10.42 -1.37
C ILE A 16 8.25 11.16 -2.70
N PRO A 17 9.24 11.84 -3.33
CA PRO A 17 9.03 12.50 -4.62
C PRO A 17 8.58 11.57 -5.76
N PHE A 18 9.03 10.31 -5.75
CA PHE A 18 8.57 9.32 -6.72
C PHE A 18 7.10 8.98 -6.48
N ILE A 19 6.70 8.74 -5.21
CA ILE A 19 5.31 8.47 -4.85
C ILE A 19 4.42 9.67 -5.21
N GLU A 20 4.84 10.89 -4.91
CA GLU A 20 4.14 12.12 -5.30
C GLU A 20 3.90 12.18 -6.82
N SER A 21 4.96 11.96 -7.60
CA SER A 21 4.87 11.94 -9.07
C SER A 21 3.87 10.91 -9.58
N ILE A 22 3.79 9.75 -8.93
CA ILE A 22 2.81 8.71 -9.28
C ILE A 22 1.39 9.16 -8.91
N LEU A 23 1.20 9.67 -7.70
CA LEU A 23 -0.11 10.09 -7.20
C LEU A 23 -0.72 11.22 -8.05
N GLU A 24 0.10 12.13 -8.59
CA GLU A 24 -0.34 13.17 -9.53
C GLU A 24 -0.95 12.63 -10.84
N GLU A 25 -0.62 11.41 -11.25
CA GLU A 25 -1.18 10.77 -12.45
C GLU A 25 -2.42 9.93 -12.16
N LEU A 26 -2.78 9.75 -10.89
CA LEU A 26 -3.96 8.99 -10.49
C LEU A 26 -5.15 9.94 -10.41
N ASN A 27 -6.28 9.56 -10.99
CA ASN A 27 -7.51 10.34 -10.88
C ASN A 27 -8.18 10.05 -9.52
N PRO A 28 -8.30 11.03 -8.61
CA PRO A 28 -8.90 10.80 -7.29
C PRO A 28 -10.38 10.40 -7.35
N ASP A 29 -11.10 10.76 -8.42
CA ASP A 29 -12.51 10.42 -8.61
C ASP A 29 -12.71 9.06 -9.30
N ASP A 30 -11.65 8.46 -9.84
CA ASP A 30 -11.73 7.13 -10.44
C ASP A 30 -11.66 6.05 -9.35
N PRO A 31 -12.64 5.12 -9.29
CA PRO A 31 -12.70 4.07 -8.28
C PRO A 31 -11.41 3.26 -8.11
N ILE A 32 -10.75 2.89 -9.21
CA ILE A 32 -9.56 2.03 -9.14
C ILE A 32 -8.32 2.81 -8.74
N ASP A 33 -8.17 4.03 -9.25
CA ASP A 33 -7.06 4.93 -8.91
C ASP A 33 -7.13 5.37 -7.44
N ALA A 34 -8.31 5.68 -6.91
CA ALA A 34 -8.50 5.98 -5.49
C ALA A 34 -8.05 4.80 -4.59
N ALA A 35 -8.45 3.58 -4.94
CA ALA A 35 -8.03 2.38 -4.21
C ALA A 35 -6.52 2.12 -4.31
N ILE A 36 -5.91 2.41 -5.46
CA ILE A 36 -4.46 2.25 -5.69
C ILE A 36 -3.68 3.29 -4.90
N ALA A 37 -4.12 4.55 -4.88
CA ALA A 37 -3.49 5.63 -4.11
C ALA A 37 -3.49 5.31 -2.61
N ALA A 38 -4.64 4.90 -2.08
CA ALA A 38 -4.79 4.48 -0.68
C ALA A 38 -3.93 3.26 -0.35
N CYS A 39 -3.89 2.25 -1.23
CA CYS A 39 -3.08 1.06 -1.05
C CYS A 39 -1.58 1.37 -1.08
N LEU A 40 -1.13 2.23 -1.99
CA LEU A 40 0.27 2.60 -2.15
C LEU A 40 0.79 3.30 -0.89
N THR A 41 0.09 4.35 -0.45
CA THR A 41 0.47 5.15 0.71
C THR A 41 0.36 4.33 1.99
N THR A 42 -0.70 3.54 2.17
CA THR A 42 -0.82 2.61 3.31
C THR A 42 0.35 1.63 3.34
N THR A 43 0.66 0.95 2.22
CA THR A 43 1.74 -0.03 2.17
C THR A 43 3.10 0.62 2.45
N PHE A 44 3.34 1.82 1.91
CA PHE A 44 4.59 2.53 2.13
C PHE A 44 4.73 2.96 3.59
N TYR A 45 3.78 3.72 4.15
CA TYR A 45 3.94 4.25 5.50
C TYR A 45 3.77 3.21 6.60
N SER A 46 3.04 2.12 6.36
CA SER A 46 2.98 1.00 7.29
C SER A 46 4.21 0.10 7.25
N GLY A 47 5.02 0.21 6.20
CA GLY A 47 6.10 -0.73 5.99
C GLY A 47 5.65 -2.15 5.69
N ALA A 48 4.41 -2.37 5.29
CA ALA A 48 3.93 -3.72 5.00
C ALA A 48 4.49 -4.26 3.68
N CYS A 49 4.45 -5.59 3.53
CA CYS A 49 4.62 -6.20 2.24
C CYS A 49 3.35 -5.98 1.40
N LEU A 50 3.50 -5.56 0.14
CA LEU A 50 2.36 -5.33 -0.78
C LEU A 50 1.36 -6.51 -0.86
N GLY A 51 1.83 -7.75 -0.65
CA GLY A 51 0.96 -8.94 -0.66
C GLY A 51 -0.02 -9.02 0.50
N GLU A 52 0.19 -8.26 1.57
CA GLU A 52 -0.70 -8.20 2.74
C GLU A 52 -1.92 -7.30 2.49
N PHE A 53 -1.77 -6.34 1.58
CA PHE A 53 -2.79 -5.37 1.19
C PHE A 53 -3.37 -5.61 -0.22
N THR A 54 -3.03 -6.73 -0.87
CA THR A 54 -3.57 -7.06 -2.20
C THR A 54 -3.88 -8.55 -2.32
N VAL A 55 -4.78 -8.88 -3.23
CA VAL A 55 -5.10 -10.28 -3.54
C VAL A 55 -4.33 -10.78 -4.78
N PRO A 56 -3.92 -12.06 -4.83
CA PRO A 56 -3.25 -12.61 -5.99
C PRO A 56 -4.20 -12.81 -7.19
N LYS A 57 -5.45 -13.19 -6.93
CA LYS A 57 -6.51 -13.32 -7.94
C LYS A 57 -7.84 -12.79 -7.38
N LEU A 58 -8.76 -12.46 -8.29
CA LEU A 58 -10.05 -11.87 -7.95
C LEU A 58 -10.87 -12.73 -6.98
N ASN A 59 -10.88 -14.04 -7.18
CA ASN A 59 -11.69 -14.98 -6.39
C ASN A 59 -10.97 -15.53 -5.15
N ASP A 60 -9.75 -15.07 -4.86
CA ASP A 60 -8.99 -15.57 -3.70
C ASP A 60 -9.38 -14.87 -2.40
N PHE A 61 -10.12 -13.75 -2.47
CA PHE A 61 -10.52 -12.98 -1.29
C PHE A 61 -11.41 -13.78 -0.34
N HIS A 62 -11.04 -13.76 0.94
CA HIS A 62 -11.86 -14.21 2.06
C HIS A 62 -11.57 -13.27 3.24
N PRO A 63 -12.58 -12.77 3.96
CA PRO A 63 -12.39 -11.79 5.04
C PRO A 63 -11.50 -12.32 6.17
N ASP A 64 -11.48 -13.63 6.41
CA ASP A 64 -10.62 -14.24 7.45
C ASP A 64 -9.16 -14.43 6.99
N LYS A 65 -8.85 -14.18 5.70
CA LYS A 65 -7.50 -14.35 5.12
C LYS A 65 -6.85 -13.05 4.69
N TYR A 66 -7.64 -12.02 4.46
CA TYR A 66 -7.20 -10.75 3.88
C TYR A 66 -7.80 -9.60 4.65
N ILE A 67 -7.04 -8.50 4.68
CA ILE A 67 -7.41 -7.28 5.37
C ILE A 67 -8.75 -6.70 4.87
N THR A 68 -9.54 -6.21 5.83
CA THR A 68 -10.82 -5.54 5.61
C THR A 68 -10.87 -4.28 6.48
N GLN A 69 -11.89 -3.45 6.29
CA GLN A 69 -12.07 -2.27 7.14
C GLN A 69 -12.30 -2.65 8.62
N ALA A 70 -12.93 -3.80 8.91
CA ALA A 70 -13.15 -4.27 10.28
C ALA A 70 -11.85 -4.59 11.04
N HIS A 71 -10.72 -4.74 10.34
CA HIS A 71 -9.41 -4.97 10.92
C HIS A 71 -8.64 -3.67 11.17
N MET A 72 -9.24 -2.52 10.89
CA MET A 72 -8.66 -1.23 11.22
C MET A 72 -9.10 -0.77 12.61
N SER A 73 -8.19 -0.14 13.33
CA SER A 73 -8.51 0.57 14.56
C SER A 73 -7.62 1.80 14.74
N ALA A 74 -8.08 2.76 15.53
CA ALA A 74 -7.25 3.87 15.96
C ALA A 74 -6.51 3.47 17.24
N GLY A 75 -5.26 3.92 17.37
CA GLY A 75 -4.43 3.67 18.53
C GLY A 75 -3.51 4.82 18.85
N LYS A 76 -2.59 4.57 19.79
CA LYS A 76 -1.52 5.50 20.13
C LYS A 76 -0.18 4.76 20.13
N ASP A 77 0.86 5.41 19.63
CA ASP A 77 2.22 4.92 19.76
C ASP A 77 2.71 5.04 21.22
N ARG A 78 3.93 4.56 21.48
CA ARG A 78 4.55 4.62 22.81
C ARG A 78 4.79 6.05 23.35
N ASN A 79 4.73 7.05 22.50
CA ASN A 79 4.87 8.46 22.85
C ASN A 79 3.50 9.18 22.95
N GLY A 80 2.40 8.46 22.71
CA GLY A 80 1.03 8.98 22.77
C GLY A 80 0.54 9.61 21.46
N PHE A 81 1.28 9.51 20.36
CA PHE A 81 0.88 10.01 19.05
C PHE A 81 -0.16 9.07 18.41
N GLU A 82 -1.14 9.67 17.73
CA GLU A 82 -2.21 8.91 17.07
C GLU A 82 -1.67 8.10 15.90
N VAL A 83 -2.13 6.85 15.80
CA VAL A 83 -1.77 5.92 14.72
C VAL A 83 -3.01 5.17 14.25
N THR A 84 -2.99 4.79 12.97
CA THR A 84 -3.94 3.83 12.40
C THR A 84 -3.29 2.44 12.43
N ILE A 85 -3.98 1.49 13.04
CA ILE A 85 -3.56 0.09 13.19
C ILE A 85 -4.30 -0.76 12.15
N PHE A 86 -3.58 -1.63 11.45
CA PHE A 86 -4.12 -2.63 10.55
C PHE A 86 -3.72 -4.01 11.06
N HIS A 87 -4.70 -4.77 11.54
CA HIS A 87 -4.48 -6.16 11.91
C HIS A 87 -4.52 -7.03 10.64
N ILE A 88 -3.36 -7.39 10.11
CA ILE A 88 -3.26 -8.28 8.95
C ILE A 88 -3.59 -9.70 9.42
N PRO A 89 -4.70 -10.33 8.97
CA PRO A 89 -5.15 -11.61 9.54
C PRO A 89 -4.16 -12.76 9.32
N ARG A 90 -3.31 -12.66 8.30
CA ARG A 90 -2.40 -13.72 7.91
C ARG A 90 -1.14 -13.17 7.26
N THR A 91 0.01 -13.47 7.85
CA THR A 91 1.31 -13.20 7.24
C THR A 91 2.10 -14.50 7.06
N LYS A 92 3.28 -14.40 6.45
CA LYS A 92 4.16 -15.56 6.30
C LYS A 92 4.67 -16.05 7.67
N SER A 93 4.92 -15.13 8.59
CA SER A 93 5.50 -15.40 9.90
C SER A 93 4.44 -15.75 10.95
N ALA A 94 3.24 -15.18 10.84
CA ALA A 94 2.10 -15.44 11.71
C ALA A 94 0.88 -15.88 10.88
N PRO A 95 0.83 -17.15 10.42
CA PRO A 95 -0.22 -17.62 9.53
C PRO A 95 -1.60 -17.81 10.18
N GLU A 96 -1.66 -17.83 11.52
CA GLU A 96 -2.89 -18.04 12.31
C GLU A 96 -3.28 -16.81 13.15
N ALA A 97 -2.29 -16.17 13.79
CA ALA A 97 -2.53 -15.03 14.68
C ALA A 97 -2.54 -13.67 13.96
N GLY A 98 -1.98 -13.59 12.75
CA GLY A 98 -1.79 -12.32 12.08
C GLY A 98 -0.71 -11.44 12.72
N GLU A 99 -0.51 -10.25 12.15
CA GLU A 99 0.42 -9.22 12.63
C GLU A 99 -0.21 -7.84 12.48
N ASP A 100 0.10 -6.93 13.41
CA ASP A 100 -0.32 -5.53 13.33
C ASP A 100 0.73 -4.71 12.60
N VAL A 101 0.29 -3.89 11.65
CA VAL A 101 1.09 -2.83 11.03
C VAL A 101 0.45 -1.47 11.26
N TYR A 102 1.27 -0.43 11.23
CA TYR A 102 0.89 0.89 11.75
C TYR A 102 1.35 1.98 10.82
N TRP A 103 0.51 2.99 10.58
CA TRP A 103 1.02 4.26 10.07
C TRP A 103 0.46 5.44 10.86
N ALA A 104 1.20 6.55 10.85
CA ALA A 104 0.81 7.82 11.41
C ALA A 104 0.54 8.83 10.30
N ILE A 105 -0.31 9.83 10.56
CA ILE A 105 -0.61 10.92 9.63
C ILE A 105 0.70 11.59 9.20
N GLN A 106 0.81 11.88 7.91
CA GLN A 106 1.98 12.53 7.32
C GLN A 106 1.61 13.94 6.89
N ASN A 107 2.63 14.79 6.79
CA ASN A 107 2.46 16.11 6.17
C ASN A 107 2.70 15.99 4.66
N GLY A 108 1.76 16.51 3.86
CA GLY A 108 1.94 16.66 2.42
C GLY A 108 1.08 15.71 1.57
N PRO A 109 1.31 15.70 0.25
CA PRO A 109 0.42 15.06 -0.72
C PRO A 109 0.44 13.52 -0.68
N THR A 110 1.39 12.91 0.03
CA THR A 110 1.48 11.46 0.21
C THR A 110 0.78 10.96 1.46
N ASP A 111 0.06 11.82 2.20
CA ASP A 111 -0.58 11.46 3.46
C ASP A 111 -1.53 10.25 3.32
N PRO A 112 -1.22 9.11 3.96
CA PRO A 112 -2.02 7.90 3.84
C PRO A 112 -3.45 8.07 4.37
N ASN A 113 -3.69 8.98 5.33
CA ASN A 113 -5.05 9.23 5.83
C ASN A 113 -5.94 9.84 4.77
N SER A 114 -5.46 10.91 4.14
CA SER A 114 -6.17 11.62 3.08
C SER A 114 -6.54 10.71 1.91
N HIS A 115 -5.61 9.84 1.49
CA HIS A 115 -5.86 8.88 0.41
C HIS A 115 -6.84 7.77 0.82
N LEU A 116 -6.77 7.29 2.07
CA LEU A 116 -7.69 6.27 2.57
C LEU A 116 -9.11 6.80 2.74
N GLU A 117 -9.27 8.03 3.21
CA GLU A 117 -10.56 8.72 3.29
C GLU A 117 -11.17 8.92 1.91
N ASN A 118 -10.39 9.40 0.93
CA ASN A 118 -10.85 9.53 -0.46
C ASN A 118 -11.34 8.18 -1.02
N HIS A 119 -10.57 7.12 -0.81
CA HIS A 119 -10.95 5.77 -1.22
C HIS A 119 -12.29 5.33 -0.61
N PHE A 120 -12.52 5.59 0.68
CA PHE A 120 -13.79 5.28 1.32
C PHE A 120 -14.94 6.13 0.79
N GLN A 121 -14.72 7.40 0.47
CA GLN A 121 -15.73 8.26 -0.14
C GLN A 121 -16.13 7.77 -1.54
N VAL A 122 -15.15 7.41 -2.38
CA VAL A 122 -15.39 6.99 -3.77
C VAL A 122 -15.95 5.57 -3.85
N ASN A 123 -15.37 4.62 -3.12
CA ASN A 123 -15.70 3.19 -3.27
C ASN A 123 -16.72 2.67 -2.26
N ASN A 124 -16.82 3.31 -1.09
CA ASN A 124 -17.66 2.93 0.03
C ASN A 124 -17.65 1.40 0.30
N PRO A 125 -16.47 0.81 0.59
CA PRO A 125 -16.37 -0.63 0.84
C PRO A 125 -17.14 -1.02 2.11
N THR A 126 -17.74 -2.21 2.11
CA THR A 126 -18.38 -2.73 3.33
C THR A 126 -17.32 -3.17 4.34
N SER A 127 -17.70 -3.28 5.62
CA SER A 127 -16.78 -3.71 6.69
C SER A 127 -16.15 -5.09 6.47
N ARG A 128 -16.80 -5.95 5.67
CA ARG A 128 -16.32 -7.30 5.31
C ARG A 128 -15.71 -7.39 3.92
N SER A 129 -15.72 -6.32 3.14
CA SER A 129 -15.04 -6.26 1.84
C SER A 129 -13.52 -6.10 2.06
N HIS A 130 -12.72 -6.50 1.08
CA HIS A 130 -11.29 -6.20 1.10
C HIS A 130 -11.07 -4.69 1.29
N LEU A 131 -10.08 -4.29 2.08
CA LEU A 131 -9.85 -2.89 2.45
C LEU A 131 -9.78 -1.97 1.21
N PHE A 132 -8.97 -2.37 0.22
CA PHE A 132 -8.85 -1.70 -1.07
C PHE A 132 -9.77 -2.35 -2.11
N THR A 133 -11.07 -2.37 -1.86
CA THR A 133 -12.07 -2.79 -2.84
C THR A 133 -12.50 -1.61 -3.68
N TYR A 134 -12.57 -1.76 -5.00
CA TYR A 134 -13.04 -0.70 -5.89
C TYR A 134 -14.29 -1.09 -6.68
N GLN A 135 -15.08 -0.08 -7.05
CA GLN A 135 -16.28 -0.24 -7.87
C GLN A 135 -15.92 -0.43 -9.34
N VAL A 136 -16.65 -1.31 -10.01
CA VAL A 136 -16.60 -1.52 -11.46
C VAL A 136 -18.01 -1.50 -12.00
N CYS A 137 -18.27 -0.53 -12.88
CA CYS A 137 -19.50 -0.43 -13.65
C CYS A 137 -19.32 -1.23 -14.95
N ASP A 138 -20.12 -2.29 -15.10
CA ASP A 138 -20.16 -3.08 -16.33
C ASP A 138 -21.61 -3.24 -16.79
N HIS A 139 -21.91 -2.87 -18.03
CA HIS A 139 -23.27 -2.89 -18.60
C HIS A 139 -24.36 -2.23 -17.71
N GLY A 140 -24.00 -1.16 -16.99
CA GLY A 140 -24.91 -0.44 -16.09
C GLY A 140 -25.10 -1.09 -14.71
N GLN A 141 -24.38 -2.17 -14.42
CA GLN A 141 -24.38 -2.85 -13.13
C GLN A 141 -23.07 -2.54 -12.38
N VAL A 142 -23.20 -2.11 -11.12
CA VAL A 142 -22.04 -1.84 -10.24
C VAL A 142 -21.69 -3.13 -9.51
N THR A 143 -20.42 -3.52 -9.61
CA THR A 143 -19.83 -4.63 -8.86
C THR A 143 -18.61 -4.15 -8.09
N TRP A 144 -18.24 -4.86 -7.03
CA TRP A 144 -17.07 -4.52 -6.21
C TRP A 144 -16.00 -5.58 -6.38
N LYS A 145 -14.75 -5.15 -6.58
CA LYS A 145 -13.62 -6.05 -6.81
C LYS A 145 -12.49 -5.74 -5.81
N PRO A 146 -11.90 -6.77 -5.15
CA PRO A 146 -10.69 -6.56 -4.35
C PRO A 146 -9.52 -6.16 -5.26
N LEU A 147 -8.66 -5.28 -4.77
CA LEU A 147 -7.47 -4.84 -5.50
C LEU A 147 -6.48 -5.99 -5.68
N MET A 148 -6.29 -6.39 -6.94
CA MET A 148 -5.30 -7.39 -7.31
C MET A 148 -3.91 -6.77 -7.42
N LYS A 149 -2.90 -7.48 -6.91
CA LYS A 149 -1.49 -7.06 -7.01
C LYS A 149 -1.05 -6.71 -8.44
N ARG A 150 -1.49 -7.51 -9.42
CA ARG A 150 -1.16 -7.29 -10.84
C ARG A 150 -1.73 -5.97 -11.36
N VAL A 151 -2.95 -5.64 -10.98
CA VAL A 151 -3.65 -4.42 -11.43
C VAL A 151 -2.99 -3.19 -10.83
N PHE A 152 -2.72 -3.23 -9.53
CA PHE A 152 -1.96 -2.22 -8.81
C PHE A 152 -0.61 -1.94 -9.50
N LEU A 153 0.23 -2.97 -9.69
CA LEU A 153 1.56 -2.79 -10.28
C LEU A 153 1.52 -2.30 -11.73
N GLN A 154 0.54 -2.75 -12.52
CA GLN A 154 0.38 -2.29 -13.89
C GLN A 154 0.08 -0.80 -13.93
N ARG A 155 -0.90 -0.34 -13.14
CA ARG A 155 -1.30 1.07 -13.12
C ARG A 155 -0.19 2.00 -12.64
N LEU A 156 0.57 1.58 -11.61
CA LEU A 156 1.74 2.34 -11.14
C LEU A 156 2.84 2.43 -12.21
N ALA A 157 3.06 1.35 -12.97
CA ALA A 157 4.02 1.37 -14.06
C ALA A 157 3.58 2.30 -15.20
N ASP A 158 2.28 2.37 -15.48
CA ASP A 158 1.72 3.26 -16.49
C ASP A 158 1.77 4.73 -16.05
N ALA A 159 1.47 5.02 -14.78
CA ALA A 159 1.65 6.34 -14.17
C ALA A 159 3.12 6.80 -14.20
N ALA A 160 4.07 5.90 -13.84
CA ALA A 160 5.50 6.21 -13.90
C ALA A 160 5.93 6.62 -15.31
N LYS A 161 5.51 5.85 -16.32
CA LYS A 161 5.82 6.15 -17.73
C LYS A 161 5.21 7.47 -18.19
N ALA A 162 3.99 7.81 -17.76
CA ALA A 162 3.35 9.08 -18.08
C ALA A 162 4.16 10.29 -17.57
N LYS A 163 4.83 10.14 -16.42
CA LYS A 163 5.81 11.13 -15.89
C LYS A 163 7.21 11.04 -16.50
N GLY A 164 7.46 10.15 -17.45
CA GLY A 164 8.79 9.90 -18.01
C GLY A 164 9.76 9.21 -17.03
N LEU A 165 9.24 8.56 -15.99
CA LEU A 165 10.00 7.83 -14.98
C LEU A 165 10.08 6.34 -15.33
N GLU A 166 11.15 5.69 -14.88
CA GLU A 166 11.31 4.23 -15.01
C GLU A 166 10.40 3.51 -13.98
N PRO A 167 9.55 2.55 -14.41
CA PRO A 167 8.71 1.78 -13.49
C PRO A 167 9.53 1.00 -12.44
N LEU A 168 9.10 1.07 -11.19
CA LEU A 168 9.73 0.35 -10.07
C LEU A 168 9.00 -0.95 -9.73
N GLN A 169 9.72 -1.88 -9.10
CA GLN A 169 9.15 -3.15 -8.64
C GLN A 169 8.39 -2.95 -7.32
N GLY A 170 7.28 -3.68 -7.16
CA GLY A 170 6.45 -3.57 -5.94
C GLY A 170 7.14 -3.94 -4.63
N HIS A 171 8.06 -4.91 -4.64
CA HIS A 171 8.86 -5.22 -3.43
C HIS A 171 9.74 -4.04 -2.99
N GLY A 172 10.03 -3.10 -3.89
CA GLY A 172 10.75 -1.89 -3.57
C GLY A 172 9.98 -0.92 -2.67
N ILE A 173 8.65 -1.04 -2.53
CA ILE A 173 7.83 -0.14 -1.70
C ILE A 173 8.26 -0.28 -0.24
N HIS A 174 8.24 -1.52 0.27
CA HIS A 174 8.70 -1.84 1.63
C HIS A 174 10.16 -1.42 1.87
N ILE A 175 11.06 -1.69 0.92
CA ILE A 175 12.47 -1.27 1.03
C ILE A 175 12.59 0.26 1.07
N GLY A 176 11.80 0.97 0.25
CA GLY A 176 11.76 2.43 0.23
C GLY A 176 11.25 3.02 1.54
N ALA A 177 10.22 2.40 2.13
CA ALA A 177 9.70 2.78 3.44
C ALA A 177 10.77 2.67 4.54
N THR A 178 11.45 1.53 4.61
CA THR A 178 12.57 1.33 5.55
C THR A 178 13.65 2.41 5.36
N LEU A 179 14.01 2.72 4.10
CA LEU A 179 14.99 3.75 3.81
C LEU A 179 14.52 5.14 4.25
N GLU A 180 13.26 5.49 3.98
CA GLU A 180 12.66 6.79 4.36
C GLU A 180 12.73 6.99 5.88
N TYR A 181 12.29 6.02 6.67
CA TYR A 181 12.34 6.14 8.13
C TYR A 181 13.77 6.23 8.68
N LEU A 182 14.75 5.56 8.06
CA LEU A 182 16.16 5.73 8.42
C LEU A 182 16.67 7.13 8.11
N LEU A 183 16.25 7.72 6.99
CA LEU A 183 16.61 9.10 6.61
C LEU A 183 15.96 10.13 7.54
N GLN A 184 14.76 9.85 8.07
CA GLN A 184 14.10 10.65 9.09
C GLN A 184 14.72 10.50 10.50
N GLY A 185 15.76 9.67 10.65
CA GLY A 185 16.47 9.51 11.91
C GLY A 185 15.80 8.53 12.89
N VAL A 186 14.85 7.72 12.42
CA VAL A 186 14.29 6.64 13.25
C VAL A 186 15.40 5.62 13.55
N PRO A 187 15.64 5.28 14.83
CA PRO A 187 16.64 4.29 15.21
C PRO A 187 16.46 2.95 14.48
N PHE A 188 17.57 2.36 14.04
CA PHE A 188 17.57 1.15 13.21
C PHE A 188 16.96 -0.09 13.91
N ASP A 189 17.11 -0.18 15.22
CA ASP A 189 16.51 -1.21 16.06
C ASP A 189 14.98 -1.11 16.07
N MET A 190 14.43 0.10 16.07
CA MET A 190 12.99 0.32 15.96
C MET A 190 12.45 -0.04 14.57
N VAL A 191 13.16 0.39 13.53
CA VAL A 191 12.84 0.03 12.14
C VAL A 191 12.77 -1.50 12.03
N LYS A 192 13.79 -2.23 12.50
CA LYS A 192 13.81 -3.71 12.49
C LYS A 192 12.65 -4.39 13.22
N SER A 193 12.08 -3.78 14.24
CA SER A 193 10.93 -4.34 14.96
C SER A 193 9.58 -4.05 14.28
N THR A 194 9.56 -3.16 13.30
CA THR A 194 8.36 -2.75 12.55
C THR A 194 8.26 -3.40 11.16
N PHE A 195 9.36 -3.99 10.64
CA PHE A 195 9.45 -4.58 9.29
C PHE A 195 9.80 -6.08 9.30
#